data_AF-A0A8K0VVA9-F1
#
_entry.id   AF-A0A8K0VVA9-F1
#
_cell.length_a   1.000
_cell.length_b   1.000
_cell.length_c   1.000
_cell.angle_alpha   90.00
_cell.angle_beta   90.00
_cell.angle_gamma   90.00
#
_symmetry.space_group_name_H-M   'P 1'
#
loop_
_entity.id
_entity.type
_entity.pdbx_description
1 polymer ?
#
loop_
_entity_poly.entity_id
_entity_poly.type
_entity_poly.pdbx_seq_one_letter_code
_entity_poly.pdbx_strand_id
1 'polypeptide(L)'
;MAKPIETPVLPDAFFQSLASLDETSDRLRWYMCVCITLSSVNYPDVIPQVYNHLDINLLSKLDSEDARKSAINRIREGLIKSTGIVGAGRTGNAMRSLSECVPVSLRETECLRAKESDDHARIRGRQFWTNIYARNPAFDPEASVRASPDYAFVIRDMLYARVFSFDGILDDLTTGYAMLSGLYGMDCPNQLQHHMKGYYIQGLGDILVASDRSCAALRYRAAGNQLFFYRKRRETAPLKLSDLFGRAGAASNKNFDLYLYEVPNRVGTTMDWTDRLLRYLLGIAERHQTGPIMDWPNRLIRYLLGIARGIRPDRPQSQTIVKLDHPDY
;
A
#
# COMPACT_ATOMS: atom_id res chain seq x y z
N MET A 1 4.67 -1.02 -37.55
CA MET A 1 4.92 -1.78 -36.31
C MET A 1 5.27 -0.78 -35.21
N ALA A 2 4.66 -0.90 -34.03
CA ALA A 2 5.04 -0.04 -32.89
C ALA A 2 6.49 -0.34 -32.48
N LYS A 3 7.26 0.69 -32.15
CA LYS A 3 8.62 0.53 -31.60
C LYS A 3 8.51 -0.36 -30.34
N PRO A 4 9.38 -1.38 -30.16
CA PRO A 4 9.40 -2.16 -28.93
C PRO A 4 9.50 -1.20 -27.74
N ILE A 5 8.65 -1.38 -26.74
CA ILE A 5 8.75 -0.63 -25.49
C ILE A 5 10.02 -1.14 -24.81
N GLU A 6 10.96 -0.24 -24.60
CA GLU A 6 12.23 -0.55 -23.93
C GLU A 6 11.97 -0.74 -22.44
N THR A 7 12.48 -1.84 -21.89
CA THR A 7 12.38 -2.14 -20.46
C THR A 7 13.08 -1.05 -19.65
N PRO A 8 12.39 -0.40 -18.70
CA PRO A 8 13.01 0.61 -17.85
C PRO A 8 14.18 0.05 -17.05
N VAL A 9 15.28 0.80 -16.95
CA VAL A 9 16.44 0.45 -16.12
C VAL A 9 16.28 1.05 -14.73
N LEU A 10 16.41 0.23 -13.70
CA LEU A 10 16.44 0.67 -12.30
C LEU A 10 17.81 1.31 -12.01
N PRO A 11 17.88 2.58 -11.57
CA PRO A 11 19.14 3.20 -11.18
C PRO A 11 19.59 2.66 -9.82
N ASP A 12 20.89 2.69 -9.52
CA ASP A 12 21.43 2.29 -8.20
C ASP A 12 20.77 3.02 -7.04
N ALA A 13 20.37 4.29 -7.28
CA ALA A 13 19.63 5.10 -6.31
C ALA A 13 18.31 4.46 -5.85
N PHE A 14 17.69 3.61 -6.67
CA PHE A 14 16.48 2.87 -6.32
C PHE A 14 16.72 1.90 -5.15
N PHE A 15 17.90 1.29 -5.10
CA PHE A 15 18.27 0.30 -4.08
C PHE A 15 18.83 0.92 -2.80
N GLN A 16 19.09 2.23 -2.76
CA GLN A 16 19.69 2.91 -1.60
C GLN A 16 18.89 2.75 -0.31
N SER A 17 17.57 2.58 -0.38
CA SER A 17 16.75 2.33 0.82
C SER A 17 17.08 1.01 1.52
N LEU A 18 17.68 0.04 0.82
CA LEU A 18 18.13 -1.21 1.42
C LEU A 18 19.31 -1.02 2.38
N ALA A 19 20.08 0.07 2.24
CA ALA A 19 21.23 0.34 3.11
C ALA A 19 20.82 0.68 4.54
N SER A 20 19.57 1.07 4.77
CA SER A 20 19.02 1.31 6.11
C SER A 20 18.31 0.09 6.72
N LEU A 21 18.35 -1.07 6.04
CA LEU A 21 17.73 -2.30 6.52
C LEU A 21 18.83 -3.30 6.88
N ASP A 22 18.98 -3.56 8.17
CA ASP A 22 20.04 -4.44 8.68
C ASP A 22 19.63 -5.92 8.59
N GLU A 23 18.37 -6.22 8.88
CA GLU A 23 17.87 -7.58 8.95
C GLU A 23 17.61 -8.20 7.57
N THR A 24 18.10 -9.43 7.36
CA THR A 24 17.85 -10.22 6.14
C THR A 24 16.36 -10.37 5.85
N SER A 25 15.54 -10.54 6.89
CA SER A 25 14.09 -10.69 6.79
C SER A 25 13.41 -9.41 6.24
N ASP A 26 13.88 -8.24 6.65
CA ASP A 26 13.37 -6.95 6.21
C ASP A 26 13.80 -6.64 4.77
N ARG A 27 15.05 -6.94 4.42
CA ARG A 27 15.55 -6.83 3.04
C ARG A 27 14.77 -7.73 2.09
N LEU A 28 14.53 -8.99 2.46
CA LEU A 28 13.71 -9.93 1.66
C LEU A 28 12.29 -9.43 1.48
N ARG A 29 11.68 -8.89 2.55
CA ARG A 29 10.36 -8.29 2.49
C ARG A 29 10.33 -7.09 1.53
N TRP A 30 11.35 -6.23 1.54
CA TRP A 30 11.46 -5.12 0.60
C TRP A 30 11.47 -5.61 -0.86
N TYR A 31 12.32 -6.59 -1.19
CA TYR A 31 12.36 -7.17 -2.55
C TYR A 31 11.01 -7.77 -2.96
N MET A 32 10.36 -8.50 -2.04
CA MET A 32 9.02 -9.04 -2.27
C MET A 32 8.01 -7.92 -2.60
N CYS A 33 7.98 -6.85 -1.81
CA CYS A 33 7.08 -5.71 -2.03
C CYS A 33 7.32 -5.04 -3.39
N VAL A 34 8.60 -4.86 -3.77
CA VAL A 34 8.98 -4.30 -5.07
C VAL A 34 8.50 -5.19 -6.22
N CYS A 35 8.75 -6.51 -6.17
CA CYS A 35 8.29 -7.44 -7.20
C CYS A 35 6.76 -7.45 -7.34
N ILE A 36 6.03 -7.41 -6.22
CA ILE A 36 4.56 -7.31 -6.23
C ILE A 36 4.09 -5.99 -6.82
N THR A 37 4.78 -4.89 -6.52
CA THR A 37 4.43 -3.58 -7.08
C THR A 37 4.69 -3.54 -8.58
N LEU A 38 5.82 -4.07 -9.05
CA LEU A 38 6.11 -4.20 -10.49
C LEU A 38 5.06 -5.07 -11.19
N SER A 39 4.62 -6.16 -10.55
CA SER A 39 3.49 -6.95 -11.02
C SER A 39 2.21 -6.12 -11.12
N SER A 40 1.86 -5.37 -10.06
CA SER A 40 0.62 -4.58 -10.01
C SER A 40 0.60 -3.44 -11.01
N VAL A 41 1.74 -2.81 -11.32
CA VAL A 41 1.87 -1.78 -12.37
C VAL A 41 2.19 -2.34 -13.77
N ASN A 42 2.19 -3.67 -13.92
CA ASN A 42 2.41 -4.39 -15.19
C ASN A 42 3.79 -4.14 -15.85
N TYR A 43 4.86 -4.18 -15.05
CA TYR A 43 6.27 -4.15 -15.47
C TYR A 43 7.04 -5.43 -15.04
N PRO A 44 6.58 -6.63 -15.44
CA PRO A 44 7.23 -7.88 -15.04
C PRO A 44 8.64 -8.05 -15.64
N ASP A 45 8.93 -7.39 -16.75
CA ASP A 45 10.23 -7.35 -17.44
C ASP A 45 11.33 -6.64 -16.63
N VAL A 46 10.97 -5.87 -15.61
CA VAL A 46 11.91 -5.22 -14.69
C VAL A 46 12.35 -6.16 -13.55
N ILE A 47 11.60 -7.23 -13.27
CA ILE A 47 11.89 -8.19 -12.18
C ILE A 47 13.30 -8.80 -12.26
N PRO A 48 13.85 -9.18 -13.43
CA PRO A 48 15.22 -9.69 -13.52
C PRO A 48 16.28 -8.74 -12.95
N GLN A 49 16.10 -7.41 -13.07
CA GLN A 49 17.02 -6.43 -12.49
C GLN A 49 16.96 -6.45 -10.95
N VAL A 50 15.75 -6.56 -10.39
CA VAL A 50 15.53 -6.70 -8.94
C VAL A 50 16.12 -8.01 -8.43
N TYR A 51 15.92 -9.11 -9.16
CA TYR A 51 16.46 -10.41 -8.81
C TYR A 51 18.00 -10.42 -8.83
N ASN A 52 18.62 -9.86 -9.86
CA ASN A 52 20.08 -9.76 -9.95
C ASN A 52 20.66 -9.00 -8.74
N HIS A 53 20.04 -7.88 -8.36
CA HIS A 53 20.45 -7.13 -7.18
C HIS A 53 20.25 -7.94 -5.88
N LEU A 54 19.11 -8.64 -5.74
CA LEU A 54 18.82 -9.55 -4.63
C LEU A 54 19.87 -10.68 -4.52
N ASP A 55 20.25 -11.29 -5.64
CA ASP A 55 21.17 -12.42 -5.66
C ASP A 55 22.57 -12.01 -5.21
N ILE A 56 23.13 -10.96 -5.83
CA ILE A 56 24.45 -10.41 -5.51
C ILE A 56 24.52 -9.92 -4.05
N ASN A 57 23.47 -9.25 -3.57
CA ASN A 57 23.53 -8.54 -2.29
C ASN A 57 22.99 -9.32 -1.10
N LEU A 58 22.31 -10.45 -1.33
CA LEU A 58 21.66 -11.23 -0.29
C LEU A 58 21.74 -12.74 -0.53
N LEU A 59 21.17 -13.29 -1.61
CA LEU A 59 21.03 -14.76 -1.74
C LEU A 59 22.38 -15.48 -1.81
N SER A 60 23.33 -14.97 -2.61
CA SER A 60 24.67 -15.55 -2.74
C SER A 60 25.46 -15.58 -1.42
N LYS A 61 25.07 -14.74 -0.45
CA LYS A 61 25.68 -14.61 0.88
C LYS A 61 25.00 -15.49 1.94
N LEU A 62 23.90 -16.16 1.60
CA LEU A 62 23.28 -17.13 2.51
C LEU A 62 24.05 -18.44 2.52
N ASP A 63 24.14 -19.02 3.71
CA ASP A 63 25.04 -20.15 4.05
C ASP A 63 24.70 -21.46 3.34
N SER A 64 23.45 -21.64 2.88
CA SER A 64 22.99 -22.88 2.26
C SER A 64 22.04 -22.66 1.09
N GLU A 65 21.96 -23.66 0.21
CA GLU A 65 20.98 -23.68 -0.88
C GLU A 65 19.54 -23.68 -0.35
N ASP A 66 19.28 -24.36 0.77
CA ASP A 66 17.97 -24.36 1.42
C ASP A 66 17.59 -22.97 1.94
N ALA A 67 18.53 -22.21 2.50
CA ALA A 67 18.29 -20.84 2.92
C ALA A 67 17.97 -19.93 1.72
N ARG A 68 18.68 -20.10 0.60
CA ARG A 68 18.40 -19.38 -0.66
C ARG A 68 17.03 -19.75 -1.21
N LYS A 69 16.69 -21.04 -1.21
CA LYS A 69 15.40 -21.56 -1.66
C LYS A 69 14.25 -21.02 -0.80
N SER A 70 14.41 -21.05 0.52
CA SER A 70 13.46 -20.45 1.47
C SER A 70 13.26 -18.94 1.21
N ALA A 71 14.36 -18.21 1.02
CA ALA A 71 14.33 -16.78 0.73
C ALA A 71 13.57 -16.45 -0.57
N ILE A 72 13.81 -17.17 -1.66
CA ILE A 72 13.10 -16.94 -2.93
C ILE A 72 11.63 -17.38 -2.86
N ASN A 73 11.31 -18.44 -2.10
CA ASN A 73 9.93 -18.89 -1.88
C ASN A 73 9.10 -17.81 -1.16
N ARG A 74 9.69 -17.00 -0.29
CA ARG A 74 9.00 -15.85 0.32
C ARG A 74 8.57 -14.80 -0.72
N ILE A 75 9.42 -14.53 -1.72
CA ILE A 75 9.09 -13.60 -2.82
C ILE A 75 7.99 -14.19 -3.72
N ARG A 76 8.10 -15.49 -4.06
CA ARG A 76 7.06 -16.19 -4.83
C ARG A 76 5.72 -16.19 -4.10
N GLU A 77 5.73 -16.53 -2.82
CA GLU A 77 4.52 -16.54 -2.01
C GLU A 77 3.88 -15.16 -1.94
N GLY A 78 4.67 -14.09 -1.82
CA GLY A 78 4.17 -12.73 -1.93
C GLY A 78 3.45 -12.45 -3.26
N LEU A 79 4.03 -12.87 -4.39
CA LEU A 79 3.38 -12.76 -5.70
C LEU A 79 2.10 -13.60 -5.79
N ILE A 80 2.11 -14.85 -5.30
CA ILE A 80 0.93 -15.72 -5.27
C ILE A 80 -0.18 -15.05 -4.46
N LYS A 81 0.12 -14.59 -3.24
CA LYS A 81 -0.83 -13.87 -2.39
C LYS A 81 -1.38 -12.63 -3.07
N SER A 82 -0.55 -11.88 -3.78
CA SER A 82 -1.00 -10.69 -4.51
C SER A 82 -2.00 -10.98 -5.63
N THR A 83 -2.12 -12.23 -6.11
CA THR A 83 -3.03 -12.62 -7.20
C THR A 83 -4.49 -12.26 -6.93
N GLY A 84 -4.93 -12.36 -5.67
CA GLY A 84 -6.30 -11.98 -5.29
C GLY A 84 -6.61 -10.49 -5.41
N ILE A 85 -5.58 -9.63 -5.53
CA ILE A 85 -5.70 -8.16 -5.61
C ILE A 85 -5.29 -7.67 -6.99
N VAL A 86 -4.15 -8.16 -7.48
CA VAL A 86 -3.51 -7.73 -8.73
C VAL A 86 -4.11 -8.43 -9.95
N GLY A 87 -4.70 -9.61 -9.75
CA GLY A 87 -5.26 -10.45 -10.80
C GLY A 87 -4.24 -11.39 -11.43
N ALA A 88 -4.74 -12.56 -11.85
CA ALA A 88 -3.93 -13.69 -12.32
C ALA A 88 -3.05 -13.40 -13.54
N GLY A 89 -3.50 -12.53 -14.46
CA GLY A 89 -2.73 -12.20 -15.67
C GLY A 89 -1.41 -11.48 -15.34
N ARG A 90 -1.48 -10.43 -14.52
CA ARG A 90 -0.31 -9.64 -14.10
C ARG A 90 0.63 -10.45 -13.21
N THR A 91 0.09 -11.14 -12.22
CA THR A 91 0.91 -12.01 -11.34
C THR A 91 1.51 -13.19 -12.10
N GLY A 92 0.80 -13.78 -13.05
CA GLY A 92 1.31 -14.84 -13.91
C GLY A 92 2.46 -14.41 -14.81
N ASN A 93 2.44 -13.18 -15.33
CA ASN A 93 3.58 -12.60 -16.05
C ASN A 93 4.78 -12.42 -15.12
N ALA A 94 4.56 -11.78 -13.96
CA ALA A 94 5.62 -11.55 -12.97
C ALA A 94 6.26 -12.84 -12.45
N MET A 95 5.44 -13.87 -12.19
CA MET A 95 5.91 -15.18 -11.73
C MET A 95 6.79 -15.87 -12.78
N ARG A 96 6.41 -15.78 -14.06
CA ARG A 96 7.21 -16.36 -15.16
C ARG A 96 8.54 -15.62 -15.32
N SER A 97 8.53 -14.29 -15.33
CA SER A 97 9.77 -13.48 -15.37
C SER A 97 10.70 -13.76 -14.19
N LEU A 98 10.15 -13.94 -12.97
CA LEU A 98 10.93 -14.37 -11.82
C LEU A 98 11.51 -15.79 -12.00
N SER A 99 10.73 -16.73 -12.53
CA SER A 99 11.18 -18.11 -12.72
C SER A 99 12.32 -18.21 -13.74
N GLU A 100 12.29 -17.41 -14.80
CA GLU A 100 13.32 -17.35 -15.85
C GLU A 100 14.70 -16.96 -15.30
N CYS A 101 14.77 -16.04 -14.33
CA CYS A 101 16.03 -15.62 -13.74
C CYS A 101 16.46 -16.45 -12.53
N VAL A 102 15.56 -17.23 -11.90
CA VAL A 102 15.92 -18.08 -10.76
C VAL A 102 16.50 -19.43 -11.22
N PRO A 103 17.68 -19.84 -10.70
CA PRO A 103 18.26 -21.16 -10.95
C PRO A 103 17.30 -22.31 -10.67
N VAL A 104 17.37 -23.37 -11.48
CA VAL A 104 16.47 -24.53 -11.39
C VAL A 104 16.49 -25.18 -10.00
N SER A 105 17.65 -25.26 -9.35
CA SER A 105 17.78 -25.84 -8.00
C SER A 105 16.98 -25.07 -6.93
N LEU A 106 16.78 -23.76 -7.14
CA LEU A 106 16.03 -22.87 -6.26
C LEU A 106 14.53 -22.75 -6.64
N ARG A 107 14.05 -23.52 -7.62
CA ARG A 107 12.63 -23.53 -8.02
C ARG A 107 11.81 -24.44 -7.10
N GLU A 108 10.54 -24.10 -6.94
CA GLU A 108 9.58 -24.94 -6.22
C GLU A 108 9.24 -26.17 -7.06
N THR A 109 9.12 -27.31 -6.39
CA THR A 109 8.81 -28.61 -7.00
C THR A 109 7.50 -29.19 -6.48
N GLU A 110 6.85 -28.52 -5.53
CA GLU A 110 5.65 -28.99 -4.85
C GLU A 110 4.64 -27.86 -4.66
N CYS A 111 3.36 -28.20 -4.64
CA CYS A 111 2.28 -27.29 -4.27
C CYS A 111 1.91 -27.49 -2.80
N LEU A 112 2.40 -26.62 -1.90
CA LEU A 112 2.10 -26.74 -0.46
C LEU A 112 0.60 -26.59 -0.15
N ARG A 113 -0.09 -25.71 -0.88
CA ARG A 113 -1.55 -25.50 -0.73
C ARG A 113 -2.38 -26.73 -1.06
N ALA A 114 -1.90 -27.59 -1.97
CA ALA A 114 -2.59 -28.84 -2.32
C ALA A 114 -2.52 -29.88 -1.20
N LYS A 115 -1.61 -29.72 -0.24
CA LYS A 115 -1.46 -30.60 0.93
C LYS A 115 -2.40 -30.22 2.08
N GLU A 116 -3.10 -29.10 1.99
CA GLU A 116 -3.97 -28.57 3.05
C GLU A 116 -5.45 -28.95 2.83
N SER A 117 -6.13 -29.36 3.91
CA SER A 117 -7.57 -29.63 3.87
C SER A 117 -8.39 -28.36 3.67
N ASP A 118 -9.58 -28.52 3.09
CA ASP A 118 -10.47 -27.40 2.79
C ASP A 118 -11.03 -26.73 4.05
N ASP A 119 -11.38 -27.53 5.05
CA ASP A 119 -11.91 -27.01 6.31
C ASP A 119 -10.87 -26.19 7.08
N HIS A 120 -9.61 -26.65 7.11
CA HIS A 120 -8.53 -25.92 7.76
C HIS A 120 -8.31 -24.55 7.10
N ALA A 121 -8.23 -24.53 5.76
CA ALA A 121 -8.10 -23.29 5.00
C ALA A 121 -9.26 -22.32 5.26
N ARG A 122 -10.51 -22.79 5.28
CA ARG A 122 -11.68 -21.95 5.55
C ARG A 122 -11.68 -21.36 6.96
N ILE A 123 -11.33 -22.15 7.98
CA ILE A 123 -11.26 -21.67 9.37
C ILE A 123 -10.22 -20.56 9.50
N ARG A 124 -9.00 -20.81 9.02
CA ARG A 124 -7.91 -19.83 9.05
C ARG A 124 -8.23 -18.59 8.22
N GLY A 125 -8.86 -18.74 7.06
CA GLY A 125 -9.32 -17.65 6.21
C GLY A 125 -10.31 -16.72 6.90
N ARG A 126 -11.32 -17.29 7.57
CA ARG A 126 -12.30 -16.51 8.35
C ARG A 126 -11.63 -15.76 9.49
N GLN A 127 -10.70 -16.39 10.20
CA GLN A 127 -9.94 -15.74 11.26
C GLN A 127 -9.11 -14.57 10.72
N PHE A 128 -8.34 -14.80 9.66
CA PHE A 128 -7.52 -13.76 9.02
C PHE A 128 -8.36 -12.57 8.54
N TRP A 129 -9.50 -12.83 7.88
CA TRP A 129 -10.44 -11.81 7.45
C TRP A 129 -11.02 -11.02 8.64
N THR A 130 -11.42 -11.73 9.70
CA THR A 130 -11.98 -11.13 10.92
C THR A 130 -10.96 -10.21 11.59
N ASN A 131 -9.69 -10.62 11.65
CA ASN A 131 -8.61 -9.85 12.25
C ASN A 131 -8.40 -8.49 11.54
N ILE A 132 -8.56 -8.46 10.21
CA ILE A 132 -8.43 -7.24 9.41
C ILE A 132 -9.64 -6.33 9.57
N TYR A 133 -10.85 -6.88 9.53
CA TYR A 133 -12.04 -6.07 9.28
C TYR A 133 -12.98 -5.87 10.47
N ALA A 134 -13.10 -6.84 11.39
CA ALA A 134 -14.17 -6.83 12.39
C ALA A 134 -14.12 -5.64 13.36
N ARG A 135 -12.92 -5.07 13.56
CA ARG A 135 -12.70 -3.91 14.43
C ARG A 135 -12.73 -2.57 13.67
N ASN A 136 -12.96 -2.58 12.36
CA ASN A 136 -13.04 -1.38 11.56
C ASN A 136 -14.51 -0.92 11.43
N PRO A 137 -14.97 0.10 12.18
CA PRO A 137 -16.38 0.53 12.15
C PRO A 137 -16.81 1.11 10.80
N ALA A 138 -15.85 1.50 9.95
CA ALA A 138 -16.12 1.99 8.60
C ALA A 138 -16.24 0.85 7.57
N PHE A 139 -16.04 -0.40 7.96
CA PHE A 139 -16.14 -1.55 7.07
C PHE A 139 -17.51 -2.22 7.22
N ASP A 140 -18.24 -2.31 6.12
CA ASP A 140 -19.50 -3.04 6.05
C ASP A 140 -19.21 -4.47 5.55
N PRO A 141 -19.34 -5.49 6.42
CA PRO A 141 -19.06 -6.87 6.04
C PRO A 141 -19.99 -7.37 4.94
N GLU A 142 -21.23 -6.90 4.89
CA GLU A 142 -22.28 -7.42 4.01
C GLU A 142 -22.35 -6.67 2.67
N ALA A 143 -21.55 -5.63 2.47
CA ALA A 143 -21.52 -4.87 1.22
C ALA A 143 -21.25 -5.77 0.00
N SER A 144 -20.28 -6.69 0.09
CA SER A 144 -19.98 -7.64 -0.99
C SER A 144 -21.10 -8.65 -1.20
N VAL A 145 -21.75 -9.12 -0.13
CA VAL A 145 -22.86 -10.09 -0.21
C VAL A 145 -24.05 -9.46 -0.91
N ARG A 146 -24.40 -8.22 -0.55
CA ARG A 146 -25.49 -7.48 -1.20
C ARG A 146 -25.20 -7.14 -2.66
N ALA A 147 -23.93 -6.91 -3.01
CA ALA A 147 -23.52 -6.67 -4.40
C ALA A 147 -23.58 -7.94 -5.24
N SER A 148 -23.04 -9.05 -4.72
CA SER A 148 -23.11 -10.38 -5.32
C SER A 148 -22.69 -11.45 -4.29
N PRO A 149 -23.60 -12.34 -3.87
CA PRO A 149 -23.26 -13.44 -2.96
C PRO A 149 -22.18 -14.36 -3.52
N ASP A 150 -22.16 -14.58 -4.84
CA ASP A 150 -21.15 -15.40 -5.52
C ASP A 150 -19.76 -14.75 -5.45
N TYR A 151 -19.69 -13.43 -5.68
CA TYR A 151 -18.44 -12.69 -5.48
C TYR A 151 -17.99 -12.76 -4.02
N ALA A 152 -18.91 -12.60 -3.06
CA ALA A 152 -18.57 -12.72 -1.64
C ALA A 152 -17.99 -14.11 -1.30
N PHE A 153 -18.54 -15.18 -1.88
CA PHE A 153 -18.00 -16.53 -1.76
C PHE A 153 -16.59 -16.64 -2.34
N VAL A 154 -16.34 -16.15 -3.57
CA VAL A 154 -15.00 -16.16 -4.17
C VAL A 154 -13.98 -15.42 -3.29
N ILE A 155 -14.34 -14.25 -2.78
CA ILE A 155 -13.42 -13.48 -1.93
C ILE A 155 -13.17 -14.20 -0.60
N ARG A 156 -14.23 -14.58 0.13
CA ARG A 156 -14.12 -15.11 1.51
C ARG A 156 -13.61 -16.56 1.52
N ASP A 157 -14.20 -17.43 0.71
CA ASP A 157 -14.00 -18.88 0.76
C ASP A 157 -12.91 -19.39 -0.19
N MET A 158 -12.50 -18.59 -1.17
CA MET A 158 -11.37 -18.94 -2.05
C MET A 158 -10.15 -18.09 -1.73
N LEU A 159 -10.23 -16.76 -1.90
CA LEU A 159 -9.05 -15.91 -1.75
C LEU A 159 -8.59 -15.81 -0.31
N TYR A 160 -9.47 -15.45 0.63
CA TYR A 160 -9.08 -15.36 2.04
C TYR A 160 -8.68 -16.71 2.61
N ALA A 161 -9.43 -17.78 2.35
CA ALA A 161 -9.15 -19.13 2.84
C ALA A 161 -7.86 -19.77 2.31
N ARG A 162 -7.65 -19.74 0.98
CA ARG A 162 -6.58 -20.52 0.33
C ARG A 162 -5.37 -19.68 -0.08
N VAL A 163 -5.56 -18.38 -0.30
CA VAL A 163 -4.51 -17.50 -0.84
C VAL A 163 -3.95 -16.62 0.27
N PHE A 164 -4.75 -15.71 0.81
CA PHE A 164 -4.27 -14.70 1.76
C PHE A 164 -3.89 -15.31 3.10
N SER A 165 -4.70 -16.17 3.69
CA SER A 165 -4.38 -16.72 5.01
C SER A 165 -3.36 -17.86 5.00
N PHE A 166 -2.83 -18.27 3.83
CA PHE A 166 -1.85 -19.36 3.77
C PHE A 166 -0.55 -19.02 4.52
N ASP A 167 -0.29 -19.66 5.65
CA ASP A 167 0.80 -19.31 6.58
C ASP A 167 2.02 -20.24 6.48
N GLY A 168 2.04 -21.19 5.56
CA GLY A 168 3.14 -22.16 5.40
C GLY A 168 4.47 -21.56 4.91
N ILE A 169 4.47 -20.29 4.50
CA ILE A 169 5.69 -19.58 4.01
C ILE A 169 5.77 -18.16 4.60
N LEU A 170 4.68 -17.39 4.55
CA LEU A 170 4.64 -16.02 5.06
C LEU A 170 3.69 -15.93 6.25
N ASP A 171 4.12 -15.21 7.29
CA ASP A 171 3.27 -14.85 8.42
C ASP A 171 2.21 -13.79 8.06
N ASP A 172 1.30 -13.52 8.99
CA ASP A 172 0.21 -12.54 8.80
C ASP A 172 0.73 -11.13 8.51
N LEU A 173 1.80 -10.72 9.19
CA LEU A 173 2.42 -9.41 8.99
C LEU A 173 2.97 -9.29 7.56
N THR A 174 3.78 -10.26 7.12
CA THR A 174 4.40 -10.24 5.78
C THR A 174 3.35 -10.44 4.68
N THR A 175 2.28 -11.19 4.95
CA THR A 175 1.09 -11.25 4.10
C THR A 175 0.46 -9.86 3.93
N GLY A 176 0.33 -9.08 5.01
CA GLY A 176 -0.17 -7.72 4.92
C GLY A 176 0.67 -6.81 4.02
N TYR A 177 2.00 -6.96 4.07
CA TYR A 177 2.91 -6.24 3.17
C TYR A 177 2.67 -6.62 1.71
N ALA A 178 2.47 -7.91 1.43
CA ALA A 178 2.17 -8.38 0.09
C ALA A 178 0.83 -7.80 -0.42
N MET A 179 -0.21 -7.82 0.42
CA MET A 179 -1.52 -7.29 0.06
C MET A 179 -1.49 -5.77 -0.20
N LEU A 180 -0.86 -5.01 0.71
CA LEU A 180 -0.73 -3.56 0.55
C LEU A 180 0.08 -3.22 -0.71
N SER A 181 1.20 -3.88 -0.95
CA SER A 181 2.03 -3.64 -2.16
C SER A 181 1.24 -3.85 -3.45
N GLY A 182 0.36 -4.85 -3.49
CA GLY A 182 -0.57 -5.04 -4.60
C GLY A 182 -1.53 -3.85 -4.74
N LEU A 183 -2.18 -3.45 -3.64
CA LEU A 183 -3.12 -2.32 -3.62
C LEU A 183 -2.48 -0.98 -3.97
N TYR A 184 -1.20 -0.77 -3.63
CA TYR A 184 -0.45 0.45 -3.93
C TYR A 184 -0.37 0.73 -5.44
N GLY A 185 -0.23 -0.31 -6.27
CA GLY A 185 -0.13 -0.17 -7.74
C GLY A 185 -1.43 -0.44 -8.51
N MET A 186 -2.45 -1.03 -7.89
CA MET A 186 -3.77 -1.24 -8.52
C MET A 186 -4.70 -0.01 -8.49
N ASP A 187 -4.29 1.10 -7.88
CA ASP A 187 -5.08 2.33 -7.74
C ASP A 187 -6.51 2.10 -7.21
N CYS A 188 -6.60 1.30 -6.14
CA CYS A 188 -7.86 0.94 -5.48
C CYS A 188 -7.96 1.61 -4.08
N PRO A 189 -8.20 2.94 -4.00
CA PRO A 189 -8.02 3.71 -2.76
C PRO A 189 -8.92 3.24 -1.61
N ASN A 190 -10.17 2.85 -1.88
CA ASN A 190 -11.07 2.33 -0.85
C ASN A 190 -10.52 1.02 -0.26
N GLN A 191 -10.10 0.09 -1.12
CA GLN A 191 -9.52 -1.18 -0.68
C GLN A 191 -8.23 -0.95 0.11
N LEU A 192 -7.34 -0.09 -0.39
CA LEU A 192 -6.12 0.30 0.30
C LEU A 192 -6.43 0.87 1.69
N GLN A 193 -7.37 1.82 1.79
CA GLN A 193 -7.75 2.44 3.06
C GLN A 193 -8.28 1.42 4.08
N HIS A 194 -9.16 0.50 3.68
CA HIS A 194 -9.70 -0.49 4.61
C HIS A 194 -8.63 -1.45 5.13
N HIS A 195 -7.71 -1.91 4.27
CA HIS A 195 -6.59 -2.76 4.69
C HIS A 195 -5.62 -2.01 5.60
N MET A 196 -5.23 -0.77 5.25
CA MET A 196 -4.33 0.04 6.07
C MET A 196 -4.91 0.26 7.48
N LYS A 197 -6.21 0.60 7.57
CA LYS A 197 -6.90 0.73 8.87
C LYS A 197 -6.92 -0.60 9.63
N GLY A 198 -7.24 -1.70 8.96
CA GLY A 198 -7.28 -3.03 9.57
C GLY A 198 -5.93 -3.45 10.18
N TYR A 199 -4.83 -3.24 9.45
CA TYR A 199 -3.49 -3.53 9.96
C TYR A 199 -3.05 -2.58 11.06
N TYR A 200 -3.40 -1.28 10.96
CA TYR A 200 -3.13 -0.32 12.02
C TYR A 200 -3.82 -0.71 13.34
N ILE A 201 -5.10 -1.11 13.29
CA ILE A 201 -5.88 -1.56 14.46
C ILE A 201 -5.30 -2.85 15.07
N GLN A 202 -4.62 -3.66 14.28
CA GLN A 202 -3.87 -4.84 14.75
C GLN A 202 -2.52 -4.50 15.41
N GLY A 203 -2.15 -3.22 15.49
CA GLY A 203 -0.84 -2.80 16.02
C GLY A 203 0.29 -2.93 14.99
N LEU A 204 -0.03 -3.20 13.73
CA LEU A 204 0.94 -3.38 12.65
C LEU A 204 1.18 -2.08 11.86
N GLY A 205 1.02 -0.91 12.49
CA GLY A 205 1.09 0.40 11.83
C GLY A 205 2.40 0.68 11.08
N ASP A 206 3.50 0.06 11.50
CA ASP A 206 4.82 0.21 10.85
C ASP A 206 4.83 -0.33 9.40
N ILE A 207 3.88 -1.23 9.07
CA ILE A 207 3.66 -1.75 7.72
C ILE A 207 3.40 -0.64 6.69
N LEU A 208 2.76 0.45 7.13
CA LEU A 208 2.32 1.52 6.26
C LEU A 208 3.51 2.33 5.74
N VAL A 209 4.44 2.67 6.63
CA VAL A 209 5.63 3.46 6.31
C VAL A 209 6.60 2.65 5.45
N ALA A 210 6.81 1.39 5.78
CA ALA A 210 7.72 0.53 5.03
C ALA A 210 7.18 0.15 3.64
N SER A 211 5.87 -0.07 3.51
CA SER A 211 5.23 -0.30 2.20
C SER A 211 5.30 0.96 1.34
N ASP A 212 5.00 2.14 1.90
CA ASP A 212 5.08 3.40 1.17
C ASP A 212 6.51 3.67 0.68
N ARG A 213 7.54 3.48 1.52
CA ARG A 213 8.94 3.64 1.09
C ARG A 213 9.34 2.71 -0.05
N SER A 214 8.83 1.48 -0.07
CA SER A 214 9.14 0.49 -1.10
C SER A 214 8.35 0.71 -2.40
N CYS A 215 7.12 1.23 -2.30
CA CYS A 215 6.18 1.34 -3.42
C CYS A 215 6.08 2.75 -4.02
N ALA A 216 6.29 3.82 -3.22
CA ALA A 216 6.15 5.21 -3.65
C ALA A 216 7.11 5.58 -4.78
N ALA A 217 8.30 4.97 -4.82
CA ALA A 217 9.27 5.17 -5.90
C ALA A 217 8.76 4.67 -7.27
N LEU A 218 7.76 3.77 -7.29
CA LEU A 218 7.18 3.19 -8.51
C LEU A 218 5.84 3.82 -8.90
N ARG A 219 5.28 4.70 -8.05
CA ARG A 219 3.84 5.04 -8.04
C ARG A 219 3.40 6.10 -9.06
N TYR A 220 4.31 6.80 -9.71
CA TYR A 220 3.93 7.85 -10.67
C TYR A 220 4.56 7.56 -12.04
N ARG A 221 3.69 7.19 -13.00
CA ARG A 221 3.87 7.13 -14.48
C ARG A 221 3.72 5.77 -15.20
N ALA A 222 2.95 4.84 -14.66
CA ALA A 222 2.34 3.80 -15.51
C ALA A 222 1.38 4.38 -16.58
N ALA A 223 0.97 5.65 -16.47
CA ALA A 223 0.16 6.37 -17.45
C ALA A 223 0.95 6.98 -18.64
N GLY A 224 2.24 6.66 -18.83
CA GLY A 224 3.06 7.33 -19.86
C GLY A 224 4.30 6.58 -20.37
N ASN A 225 4.35 5.25 -20.24
CA ASN A 225 5.43 4.39 -20.75
C ASN A 225 6.85 4.69 -20.24
N GLN A 226 6.99 5.27 -19.04
CA GLN A 226 8.29 5.53 -18.44
C GLN A 226 8.19 5.43 -16.91
N LEU A 227 9.08 4.64 -16.31
CA LEU A 227 9.21 4.51 -14.86
C LEU A 227 10.03 5.69 -14.32
N PHE A 228 9.47 6.50 -13.42
CA PHE A 228 10.19 7.60 -12.79
C PHE A 228 10.32 7.36 -11.29
N PHE A 229 11.54 7.45 -10.79
CA PHE A 229 11.86 7.34 -9.39
C PHE A 229 11.81 8.73 -8.73
N TYR A 230 11.08 8.86 -7.64
CA TYR A 230 11.00 10.13 -6.91
C TYR A 230 12.18 10.30 -5.94
N ARG A 231 12.74 11.51 -5.92
CA ARG A 231 13.69 11.96 -4.90
C ARG A 231 12.92 12.64 -3.77
N LYS A 232 13.14 12.19 -2.52
CA LYS A 232 12.57 12.79 -1.31
C LYS A 232 13.01 14.26 -1.18
N ARG A 233 12.06 15.21 -1.13
CA ARG A 233 12.34 16.57 -0.66
C ARG A 233 12.14 16.63 0.85
N ARG A 234 13.06 17.27 1.58
CA ARG A 234 12.96 17.47 3.03
C ARG A 234 12.24 18.80 3.24
N GLU A 235 10.97 18.80 3.67
CA GLU A 235 10.27 20.02 4.10
C GLU A 235 9.90 19.95 5.59
N THR A 236 9.78 21.13 6.20
CA THR A 236 10.14 21.46 7.58
C THR A 236 8.98 21.45 8.58
N ALA A 237 7.89 20.70 8.35
CA ALA A 237 6.83 20.56 9.36
C ALA A 237 6.06 19.23 9.21
N PRO A 238 5.96 18.40 10.26
CA PRO A 238 5.20 17.15 10.23
C PRO A 238 3.68 17.40 10.27
N LEU A 239 2.93 16.73 9.38
CA LEU A 239 1.47 16.59 9.44
C LEU A 239 1.11 15.55 10.50
N LYS A 240 0.31 15.89 11.52
CA LYS A 240 -0.05 14.95 12.58
C LYS A 240 -1.19 14.04 12.14
N LEU A 241 -1.11 12.73 12.41
CA LEU A 241 -2.20 11.78 12.11
C LEU A 241 -3.53 12.14 12.81
N SER A 242 -3.47 12.87 13.93
CA SER A 242 -4.64 13.44 14.60
C SER A 242 -5.49 14.31 13.68
N ASP A 243 -4.85 14.93 12.68
CA ASP A 243 -5.47 15.86 11.75
C ASP A 243 -6.17 15.11 10.60
N LEU A 244 -5.85 13.82 10.39
CA LEU A 244 -6.45 12.95 9.38
C LEU A 244 -7.54 12.01 9.93
N PHE A 245 -7.46 11.61 11.20
CA PHE A 245 -8.30 10.55 11.77
C PHE A 245 -9.18 10.98 12.95
N GLY A 246 -9.10 12.25 13.39
CA GLY A 246 -9.84 12.75 14.55
C GLY A 246 -9.33 12.18 15.88
N ARG A 247 -9.76 12.79 16.99
CA ARG A 247 -9.21 12.53 18.34
C ARG A 247 -9.43 11.11 18.89
N ALA A 248 -10.23 10.27 18.22
CA ALA A 248 -10.64 8.97 18.75
C ALA A 248 -9.58 7.85 18.63
N GLY A 249 -8.42 8.09 18.01
CA GLY A 249 -7.37 7.08 17.82
C GLY A 249 -6.00 7.39 18.45
N ALA A 250 -5.87 8.52 19.16
CA ALA A 250 -4.58 9.02 19.65
C ALA A 250 -4.21 8.45 21.04
N ALA A 251 -4.06 7.13 21.14
CA ALA A 251 -3.45 6.50 22.32
C ALA A 251 -1.93 6.26 22.14
N SER A 252 -1.37 6.51 20.95
CA SER A 252 0.08 6.53 20.76
C SER A 252 0.53 7.93 20.34
N ASN A 253 1.33 8.58 21.20
CA ASN A 253 2.02 9.84 20.92
C ASN A 253 3.21 9.63 19.96
N LYS A 254 3.04 8.83 18.90
CA LYS A 254 4.03 8.70 17.84
C LYS A 254 3.73 9.74 16.77
N ASN A 255 4.60 10.73 16.63
CA ASN A 255 4.58 11.64 15.48
C ASN A 255 4.94 10.80 14.24
N PHE A 256 4.05 10.80 13.25
CA PHE A 256 4.33 10.17 11.96
C PHE A 256 4.48 11.28 10.91
N ASP A 257 5.55 11.19 10.12
CA ASP A 257 5.77 12.11 9.01
C ASP A 257 4.99 11.64 7.78
N LEU A 258 4.04 12.43 7.30
CA LEU A 258 3.46 12.25 5.96
C LEU A 258 4.41 12.87 4.92
N TYR A 259 4.84 12.10 3.93
CA TYR A 259 5.78 12.57 2.91
C TYR A 259 5.05 13.06 1.66
N LEU A 260 5.29 14.33 1.28
CA LEU A 260 4.92 14.89 -0.02
C LEU A 260 6.14 14.85 -0.95
N TYR A 261 5.95 14.44 -2.21
CA TYR A 261 7.02 14.29 -3.19
C TYR A 261 6.93 15.39 -4.26
N GLU A 262 8.06 16.01 -4.61
CA GLU A 262 8.14 17.06 -5.63
C GLU A 262 8.23 16.44 -7.03
N VAL A 263 7.48 17.00 -7.99
CA VAL A 263 7.48 16.56 -9.40
C VAL A 263 8.32 17.55 -10.22
N PRO A 264 9.30 17.10 -11.02
CA PRO A 264 9.96 18.00 -11.97
C PRO A 264 8.95 18.48 -13.03
N ASN A 265 8.79 19.80 -13.17
CA ASN A 265 7.94 20.41 -14.18
C ASN A 265 8.30 19.87 -15.58
N ARG A 266 7.31 19.32 -16.29
CA ARG A 266 7.39 19.21 -17.76
C ARG A 266 6.95 20.54 -18.35
N VAL A 267 7.78 21.08 -19.24
CA VAL A 267 7.40 22.14 -20.18
C VAL A 267 6.20 21.64 -21.00
N GLY A 268 5.06 22.33 -20.93
CA GLY A 268 4.03 22.25 -22.00
C GLY A 268 2.62 21.81 -21.65
N THR A 269 2.25 21.47 -20.41
CA THR A 269 0.82 21.28 -20.05
C THR A 269 0.51 21.92 -18.70
N THR A 270 0.00 23.15 -18.73
CA THR A 270 -0.51 23.88 -17.56
C THR A 270 -1.86 23.30 -17.17
N MET A 271 -1.86 22.27 -16.33
CA MET A 271 -2.99 22.02 -15.46
C MET A 271 -2.44 21.86 -14.05
N ASP A 272 -2.58 22.94 -13.28
CA ASP A 272 -2.03 23.14 -11.94
C ASP A 272 -2.54 22.07 -10.97
N TRP A 273 -1.65 21.54 -10.14
CA TRP A 273 -1.97 20.55 -9.10
C TRP A 273 -2.98 21.10 -8.09
N THR A 274 -2.98 22.42 -7.86
CA THR A 274 -4.02 23.07 -7.06
C THR A 274 -5.42 22.83 -7.64
N ASP A 275 -5.58 22.83 -8.96
CA ASP A 275 -6.89 22.67 -9.61
C ASP A 275 -7.45 21.25 -9.44
N ARG A 276 -6.58 20.23 -9.45
CA ARG A 276 -7.00 18.83 -9.20
C ARG A 276 -7.37 18.58 -7.74
N LEU A 277 -6.58 19.11 -6.81
CA LEU A 277 -6.87 19.02 -5.38
C LEU A 277 -8.15 19.80 -5.04
N LEU A 278 -8.35 20.97 -5.65
CA LEU A 278 -9.55 21.79 -5.47
C LEU A 278 -10.80 21.06 -5.98
N ARG A 279 -10.75 20.45 -7.18
CA ARG A 279 -11.88 19.66 -7.71
C ARG A 279 -12.20 18.43 -6.87
N TYR A 280 -11.19 17.75 -6.35
CA TYR A 280 -11.38 16.61 -5.46
C TYR A 280 -12.07 17.04 -4.14
N LEU A 281 -11.61 18.13 -3.54
CA LEU A 281 -12.18 18.68 -2.31
C LEU A 281 -13.59 19.27 -2.53
N LEU A 282 -13.83 19.93 -3.66
CA LEU A 282 -15.17 20.42 -4.05
C LEU A 282 -16.15 19.25 -4.26
N GLY A 283 -15.71 18.16 -4.89
CA GLY A 283 -16.53 16.96 -5.04
C GLY A 283 -16.82 16.26 -3.70
N ILE A 284 -15.97 16.39 -2.68
CA ILE A 284 -16.27 15.94 -1.32
C ILE A 284 -17.29 16.88 -0.67
N ALA A 285 -17.14 18.19 -0.82
CA ALA A 285 -18.06 19.18 -0.25
C ALA A 285 -19.48 19.07 -0.83
N GLU A 286 -19.62 18.86 -2.14
CA GLU A 286 -20.92 18.67 -2.80
C GLU A 286 -21.65 17.41 -2.33
N ARG A 287 -20.90 16.33 -2.04
CA ARG A 287 -21.46 15.06 -1.55
C ARG A 287 -21.92 15.09 -0.09
N HIS A 288 -21.58 16.14 0.66
CA HIS A 288 -21.90 16.27 2.09
C HIS A 288 -22.81 17.46 2.43
N GLN A 289 -23.54 18.04 1.46
CA GLN A 289 -24.54 19.10 1.70
C GLN A 289 -25.86 18.61 2.33
N THR A 290 -25.80 17.78 3.38
CA THR A 290 -26.99 17.44 4.15
C THR A 290 -26.71 17.63 5.64
N GLY A 291 -26.98 18.84 6.14
CA GLY A 291 -27.07 19.11 7.57
C GLY A 291 -26.57 20.50 7.99
N PRO A 292 -27.32 21.22 8.85
CA PRO A 292 -26.85 22.48 9.39
C PRO A 292 -26.01 22.18 10.63
N ILE A 293 -24.71 21.87 10.46
CA ILE A 293 -23.63 21.98 11.48
C ILE A 293 -22.31 21.57 10.80
N MET A 294 -21.43 22.56 10.59
CA MET A 294 -19.96 22.54 10.40
C MET A 294 -19.44 23.26 9.15
N ASP A 295 -18.88 24.46 9.39
CA ASP A 295 -18.10 25.31 8.49
C ASP A 295 -16.66 24.78 8.21
N TRP A 296 -16.39 23.51 8.52
CA TRP A 296 -15.04 22.93 8.39
C TRP A 296 -14.52 22.87 6.94
N PRO A 297 -15.34 22.54 5.92
CA PRO A 297 -14.87 22.51 4.53
C PRO A 297 -14.37 23.88 4.05
N ASN A 298 -15.08 24.95 4.40
CA ASN A 298 -14.69 26.31 4.04
C ASN A 298 -13.40 26.77 4.73
N ARG A 299 -13.20 26.39 6.00
CA ARG A 299 -11.97 26.72 6.73
C ARG A 299 -10.76 25.99 6.19
N LEU A 300 -10.92 24.71 5.83
CA LEU A 300 -9.87 23.92 5.20
C LEU A 300 -9.51 24.48 3.82
N ILE A 301 -10.52 24.84 3.01
CA ILE A 301 -10.31 25.47 1.70
C ILE A 301 -9.56 26.80 1.85
N ARG A 302 -9.97 27.67 2.79
CA ARG A 302 -9.28 28.95 3.04
C ARG A 302 -7.85 28.76 3.55
N TYR A 303 -7.62 27.78 4.42
CA TYR A 303 -6.29 27.44 4.92
C TYR A 303 -5.36 26.97 3.80
N LEU A 304 -5.84 26.07 2.94
CA LEU A 304 -5.09 25.57 1.78
C LEU A 304 -4.84 26.66 0.74
N LEU A 305 -5.82 27.54 0.48
CA LEU A 305 -5.65 28.71 -0.38
C LEU A 305 -4.66 29.73 0.19
N GLY A 306 -4.60 29.90 1.51
CA GLY A 306 -3.61 30.74 2.18
C GLY A 306 -2.18 30.22 1.98
N ILE A 307 -1.98 28.91 2.19
CA ILE A 307 -0.68 28.24 1.97
C ILE A 307 -0.26 28.37 0.49
N ALA A 308 -1.17 28.08 -0.45
CA ALA A 308 -0.87 28.17 -1.88
C ALA A 308 -0.51 29.59 -2.35
N ARG A 309 -0.99 30.63 -1.64
CA ARG A 309 -0.69 32.04 -1.94
C ARG A 309 0.46 32.62 -1.13
N GLY A 310 1.16 31.80 -0.33
CA GLY A 310 2.25 32.27 0.54
C GLY A 310 1.79 33.17 1.70
N ILE A 311 0.49 33.18 2.01
CA ILE A 311 -0.08 33.98 3.09
C ILE A 311 -0.08 33.12 4.37
N ARG A 312 0.66 33.56 5.40
CA ARG A 312 0.57 32.93 6.73
C ARG A 312 -0.77 33.31 7.37
N PRO A 313 -1.60 32.36 7.82
CA PRO A 313 -2.81 32.70 8.54
C PRO A 313 -2.47 33.23 9.94
N ASP A 314 -3.07 34.36 10.31
CA ASP A 314 -3.01 34.88 11.67
C ASP A 314 -3.62 33.86 12.65
N ARG A 315 -2.97 33.70 13.82
CA ARG A 315 -3.48 32.86 14.90
C ARG A 315 -4.87 33.37 15.32
N PRO A 316 -5.89 32.51 15.44
CA PRO A 316 -7.15 32.93 16.04
C PRO A 316 -6.89 33.30 17.50
N GLN A 317 -7.22 34.55 17.86
CA GLN A 317 -7.27 35.00 19.25
C GLN A 317 -8.31 34.17 20.01
N SER A 318 -7.96 33.82 21.24
CA SER A 318 -8.79 33.05 22.17
C SER A 318 -10.19 33.64 22.29
N GLN A 319 -11.22 32.87 21.92
CA GLN A 319 -12.59 33.20 22.27
C GLN A 319 -12.91 32.72 23.68
N THR A 320 -13.38 33.66 24.48
CA THR A 320 -13.89 33.52 25.84
C THR A 320 -14.99 32.46 25.91
N ILE A 321 -14.87 31.54 26.87
CA ILE A 321 -15.91 30.58 27.23
C ILE A 321 -17.06 31.37 27.88
N VAL A 322 -18.20 31.45 27.19
CA VAL A 322 -19.47 31.86 27.81
C VAL A 322 -20.09 30.60 28.42
N LYS A 323 -20.17 30.55 29.75
CA LYS A 323 -21.03 29.60 30.46
C LYS A 323 -22.48 29.92 30.14
N LEU A 324 -23.24 28.93 29.68
CA LEU A 324 -24.70 28.97 29.70
C LEU A 324 -25.16 28.11 30.87
N ASP A 325 -25.73 28.76 31.88
CA ASP A 325 -26.50 28.12 32.94
C ASP A 325 -27.83 27.63 32.34
N HIS A 326 -28.16 26.38 32.63
CA HIS A 326 -29.47 25.78 32.35
C HIS A 326 -30.39 26.06 33.55
N PRO A 327 -31.61 26.61 33.36
CA PRO A 327 -32.68 26.38 34.29
C PRO A 327 -33.47 25.13 33.89
N ASP A 328 -34.09 24.55 34.91
CA ASP A 328 -34.89 23.33 34.92
C ASP A 328 -35.89 23.21 33.76
N TYR A 329 -35.96 22.03 33.15
CA TYR A 329 -37.17 21.21 32.94
C TYR A 329 -36.80 19.87 32.27
#